data_AF-A0A1Q3LHJ8-F1
#
_entry.id   AF-A0A1Q3LHJ8-F1
#
_cell.length_a   1.000
_cell.length_b   1.000
_cell.length_c   1.000
_cell.angle_alpha   90.00
_cell.angle_beta   90.00
_cell.angle_gamma   90.00
#
_symmetry.space_group_name_H-M   'P 1'
#
loop_
_entity.id
_entity.type
_entity.pdbx_description
1 polymer ?
#
loop_
_entity_poly.entity_id
_entity_poly.type
_entity_poly.pdbx_seq_one_letter_code
_entity_poly.pdbx_strand_id
1 'polypeptide(L)'
;MPRKLLLLLALLTAPSAAFADDASYCAELSSLYRRYLSGSGDGQRWPDVTASVAIDECAKGNYAAGIPVLEKKLTDARFTLPKRN
;
A
#
# COMPACT_ATOMS: atom_id res chain seq x y z
N MET A 1 7.95 -9.48 -54.29
CA MET A 1 8.99 -9.72 -53.26
C MET A 1 9.84 -8.46 -53.15
N PRO A 2 10.34 -7.99 -51.99
CA PRO A 2 10.09 -8.28 -50.57
C PRO A 2 9.48 -7.05 -49.84
N ARG A 3 8.55 -7.18 -48.87
CA ARG A 3 8.70 -7.68 -47.49
C ARG A 3 8.95 -6.52 -46.51
N LYS A 4 8.13 -6.54 -45.46
CA LYS A 4 8.30 -5.87 -44.16
C LYS A 4 7.68 -4.48 -44.04
N LEU A 5 6.36 -4.50 -44.07
CA LEU A 5 5.50 -4.01 -42.99
C LEU A 5 6.30 -3.89 -41.66
N LEU A 6 6.89 -2.73 -41.41
CA LEU A 6 7.44 -2.36 -40.11
C LEU A 6 6.35 -1.62 -39.35
N LEU A 7 5.36 -2.39 -38.89
CA LEU A 7 4.52 -2.04 -37.75
C LEU A 7 5.46 -1.89 -36.55
N LEU A 8 5.94 -0.67 -36.32
CA LEU A 8 6.57 -0.27 -35.07
C LEU A 8 5.49 -0.29 -33.99
N LEU A 9 5.38 -1.47 -33.37
CA LEU A 9 4.54 -1.76 -32.22
C LEU A 9 5.12 -1.00 -31.02
N ALA A 10 4.79 0.29 -30.89
CA ALA A 10 4.98 1.02 -29.65
C ALA A 10 3.96 0.49 -28.64
N LEU A 11 4.29 -0.62 -27.97
CA LEU A 11 3.63 -0.96 -26.71
C LEU A 11 3.99 0.13 -25.71
N LEU A 12 3.12 1.13 -25.57
CA LEU A 12 3.02 1.88 -24.32
C LEU A 12 2.61 0.86 -23.25
N THR A 13 3.58 0.33 -22.52
CA THR A 13 3.32 -0.19 -21.18
C THR A 13 2.76 0.98 -20.38
N ALA A 14 1.46 0.95 -20.09
CA ALA A 14 0.80 1.93 -19.22
C ALA A 14 0.90 1.44 -17.76
N PRO A 15 1.74 2.02 -16.90
CA PRO A 15 1.76 1.68 -15.48
C PRO A 15 0.82 2.64 -14.73
N SER A 16 -0.50 2.46 -14.77
CA SER A 16 -1.32 3.63 -14.35
C SER A 16 -2.74 3.39 -13.86
N ALA A 17 -3.03 2.25 -13.22
CA ALA A 17 -4.27 2.14 -12.43
C ALA A 17 -4.01 1.50 -11.07
N ALA A 18 -3.52 0.25 -11.06
CA ALA A 18 -3.27 -0.49 -9.81
C ALA A 18 -2.25 0.21 -8.88
N PHE A 19 -1.22 0.84 -9.42
CA PHE A 19 -0.24 1.59 -8.61
C PHE A 19 -0.80 2.85 -7.96
N ALA A 20 -1.77 3.52 -8.60
CA ALA A 20 -2.39 4.72 -8.06
C ALA A 20 -3.42 4.37 -6.98
N ASP A 21 -4.20 3.30 -7.20
CA ASP A 21 -5.09 2.73 -6.18
C ASP A 21 -4.30 2.28 -4.95
N ASP A 22 -3.24 1.48 -5.15
CA ASP A 22 -2.40 0.99 -4.05
C ASP A 22 -1.76 2.11 -3.25
N ALA A 23 -1.32 3.19 -3.90
CA ALA A 23 -0.78 4.36 -3.22
C ALA A 23 -1.81 5.00 -2.29
N SER A 24 -3.03 5.23 -2.81
CA SER A 24 -4.11 5.84 -2.04
C SER A 24 -4.57 4.96 -0.88
N TYR A 25 -4.68 3.65 -1.13
CA TYR A 25 -5.08 2.66 -0.15
C TYR A 25 -4.04 2.51 0.97
N CYS A 26 -2.74 2.41 0.63
CA CYS A 26 -1.66 2.34 1.61
C CYS A 26 -1.62 3.61 2.49
N ALA A 27 -1.86 4.78 1.90
CA ALA A 27 -1.93 6.04 2.63
C ALA A 27 -3.12 6.09 3.62
N GLU A 28 -4.28 5.59 3.20
CA GLU A 28 -5.48 5.54 4.05
C GLU A 28 -5.29 4.59 5.23
N LEU A 29 -4.81 3.36 4.97
CA LEU A 29 -4.47 2.38 6.02
C LEU A 29 -3.45 2.95 7.02
N SER A 30 -2.41 3.62 6.50
CA SER A 30 -1.38 4.26 7.32
C SER A 30 -1.94 5.38 8.21
N SER A 31 -2.87 6.17 7.68
CA SER A 31 -3.55 7.24 8.43
C SER A 31 -4.39 6.66 9.57
N LEU A 32 -5.16 5.62 9.26
CA LEU A 32 -6.04 4.95 10.21
C LEU A 32 -5.23 4.30 11.33
N TYR A 33 -4.13 3.61 10.98
CA TYR A 33 -3.20 3.05 11.95
C TYR A 33 -2.62 4.12 12.88
N ARG A 34 -2.10 5.23 12.32
CA ARG A 34 -1.54 6.33 13.13
C ARG A 34 -2.57 6.95 14.07
N ARG A 35 -3.80 7.11 13.60
CA ARG A 35 -4.85 7.78 14.36
C ARG A 35 -5.31 6.96 15.56
N TYR A 36 -5.39 5.63 15.42
CA TYR A 36 -6.06 4.79 16.41
C TYR A 36 -5.19 3.74 17.09
N LEU A 37 -4.05 3.37 16.51
CA LEU A 37 -3.18 2.31 17.02
C LEU A 37 -1.78 2.80 17.38
N SER A 38 -1.32 3.93 16.85
CA SER A 38 -0.05 4.55 17.23
C SER A 38 -0.18 5.19 18.62
N GLY A 39 -0.18 4.35 19.67
CA GLY A 39 -0.22 4.78 21.07
C GLY A 39 -1.12 3.99 22.00
N SER A 40 -1.88 3.00 21.50
CA SER A 40 -3.04 2.42 22.18
C SER A 40 -2.77 1.16 23.03
N GLY A 41 -1.56 1.03 23.60
CA GLY A 41 -1.24 -0.06 24.52
C GLY A 41 -1.34 0.38 25.99
N ASP A 42 -2.35 -0.15 26.70
CA ASP A 42 -2.55 -0.17 28.16
C ASP A 42 -1.24 -0.17 28.98
N GLY A 43 -0.67 1.02 29.25
CA GLY A 43 0.52 1.18 30.11
C GLY A 43 1.84 0.65 29.55
N GLN A 44 1.87 0.06 28.36
CA GLN A 44 3.05 -0.57 27.79
C GLN A 44 3.29 -0.06 26.35
N ARG A 45 3.90 1.13 26.25
CA ARG A 45 4.22 1.81 24.99
C ARG A 45 5.46 1.18 24.33
N TRP A 46 5.34 -0.05 23.85
CA TRP A 46 6.32 -0.56 22.89
C TRP A 46 6.02 0.05 21.52
N PRO A 47 7.02 0.58 20.82
CA PRO A 47 6.82 1.01 19.45
C PRO A 47 6.44 -0.20 18.58
N ASP A 48 5.33 -0.11 17.86
CA ASP A 48 4.99 -1.09 16.83
C ASP A 48 5.91 -0.87 15.62
N VAL A 49 7.11 -1.44 15.71
CA VAL A 49 8.17 -1.33 14.69
C VAL A 49 7.66 -1.90 13.37
N THR A 50 6.91 -2.99 13.40
CA THR A 50 6.37 -3.62 12.19
C THR A 50 5.40 -2.69 11.45
N ALA A 51 4.55 -1.95 12.16
CA ALA A 51 3.67 -0.97 11.54
C ALA A 51 4.44 0.23 11.00
N SER A 52 5.47 0.66 11.74
CA SER A 52 6.34 1.77 11.34
C SER A 52 7.09 1.45 10.04
N VAL A 53 7.61 0.22 9.91
CA VAL A 53 8.24 -0.27 8.68
C VAL A 53 7.22 -0.34 7.54
N ALA A 54 6.01 -0.86 7.78
CA ALA A 54 4.98 -0.93 6.74
C ALA A 54 4.57 0.47 6.21
N ILE A 55 4.47 1.46 7.09
CA ILE A 55 4.21 2.86 6.72
C ILE A 55 5.36 3.43 5.88
N ASP A 56 6.61 3.10 6.22
CA ASP A 56 7.78 3.53 5.45
C ASP A 56 7.83 2.84 4.06
N GLU A 57 7.49 1.56 3.97
CA GLU A 57 7.35 0.87 2.68
C GLU A 57 6.24 1.50 1.82
N CYS A 58 5.11 1.91 2.41
CA CYS A 58 4.11 2.72 1.70
C CYS A 58 4.72 4.02 1.15
N ALA A 59 5.49 4.75 1.98
CA ALA A 59 6.10 6.02 1.57
C ALA A 59 7.14 5.86 0.44
N LYS A 60 7.81 4.70 0.39
CA LYS A 60 8.79 4.34 -0.66
C LYS A 60 8.13 3.82 -1.95
N GLY A 61 6.81 3.63 -1.97
CA GLY A 61 6.10 3.06 -3.10
C GLY A 61 6.10 1.53 -3.15
N ASN A 62 6.59 0.86 -2.11
CA ASN A 62 6.58 -0.61 -1.99
C ASN A 62 5.27 -1.08 -1.34
N TYR A 63 4.14 -0.78 -2.00
CA TYR A 63 2.81 -1.04 -1.47
C TYR A 63 2.54 -2.52 -1.22
N ALA A 64 3.11 -3.40 -2.03
CA ALA A 64 3.00 -4.85 -1.86
C ALA A 64 3.57 -5.35 -0.53
N ALA A 65 4.56 -4.65 0.04
CA ALA A 65 5.10 -4.96 1.36
C ALA A 65 4.33 -4.28 2.50
N GLY A 66 3.86 -3.03 2.29
CA GLY A 66 3.20 -2.23 3.33
C GLY A 66 1.73 -2.60 3.57
N ILE A 67 0.94 -2.72 2.51
CA ILE A 67 -0.52 -2.98 2.57
C ILE A 67 -0.87 -4.18 3.44
N PRO A 68 -0.36 -5.41 3.19
CA PRO A 68 -0.83 -6.60 3.91
C PRO A 68 -0.52 -6.53 5.41
N VAL A 69 0.55 -5.84 5.79
CA VAL A 69 0.91 -5.64 7.21
C VAL A 69 -0.07 -4.71 7.89
N LEU A 70 -0.44 -3.60 7.24
CA LEU A 70 -1.38 -2.63 7.81
C LEU A 70 -2.80 -3.18 7.87
N GLU A 71 -3.26 -3.88 6.83
CA GLU A 71 -4.55 -4.56 6.81
C GLU A 71 -4.67 -5.56 7.96
N LYS A 72 -3.64 -6.39 8.16
CA LYS A 72 -3.61 -7.36 9.26
C LYS A 72 -3.70 -6.67 10.61
N LYS A 73 -2.90 -5.63 10.85
CA LYS A 73 -2.89 -4.91 12.14
C LYS A 73 -4.22 -4.24 12.45
N LEU A 74 -4.82 -3.60 11.47
CA LEU A 74 -6.13 -2.97 11.60
C LEU A 74 -7.23 -4.02 11.84
N THR A 75 -7.18 -5.15 11.14
CA THR A 75 -8.11 -6.27 11.33
C THR A 75 -7.96 -6.94 12.69
N ASP A 76 -6.73 -7.17 13.15
CA ASP A 76 -6.42 -7.72 14.48
C ASP A 76 -6.97 -6.80 15.58
N ALA A 77 -6.90 -5.48 15.36
CA ALA A 77 -7.50 -4.46 16.20
C ALA A 77 -9.01 -4.23 15.95
N ARG A 78 -9.65 -5.08 15.14
CA ARG A 78 -11.10 -5.09 14.86
C ARG A 78 -11.63 -3.85 14.12
N PHE A 79 -10.79 -3.14 13.38
CA PHE A 79 -11.23 -2.08 12.47
C PHE A 79 -11.83 -2.64 11.18
N THR A 80 -12.83 -1.96 10.66
CA THR A 80 -13.29 -2.15 9.28
C THR A 80 -12.30 -1.47 8.33
N LEU A 81 -11.81 -2.21 7.34
CA LEU A 81 -10.86 -1.69 6.36
C LEU A 81 -11.56 -0.83 5.30
N PRO A 82 -10.87 0.20 4.76
CA PRO A 82 -11.35 0.93 3.60
C PRO A 82 -11.47 0.00 2.38
N LYS A 83 -12.25 0.42 1.38
CA LYS A 83 -12.34 -0.32 0.11
C LYS A 83 -11.14 0.04 -0.77
N ARG A 84 -10.62 -0.98 -1.45
CA ARG A 84 -9.63 -0.83 -2.53
C ARG A 84 -10.39 -0.54 -3.83
N ASN A 85 -9.99 0.49 -4.57
CA ASN A 85 -10.76 1.10 -5.65
C ASN A 85 -10.24 0.77 -7.05
#